data_AF-M1WHF2-F1
#
_entry.id   AF-M1WHF2-F1
#
_cell.length_a   1.000
_cell.length_b   1.000
_cell.length_c   1.000
_cell.angle_alpha   90.00
_cell.angle_beta   90.00
_cell.angle_gamma   90.00
#
_symmetry.space_group_name_H-M   'P 1'
#
loop_
_entity.id
_entity.type
_entity.pdbx_description
1 polymer ?
#
loop_
_entity_poly.entity_id
_entity_poly.type
_entity_poly.pdbx_seq_one_letter_code
_entity_poly.pdbx_strand_id
1 'polypeptide(L)'
;MGANTSKQGSNGEYQWKASNPPSVSLEVVDSMRSTKETDASRARLIEQHIQARVAEELKKLQKKESEALNVAHDKMAAAESASTDDDKTGTTSFSLGSEVDELRQKLEQRKTIREMPAELDSARSDVIRCLREHDRRPLDCWQEVESFKAGVRELERRWVDKVTS
;
A
#
# COMPACT_ATOMS: atom_id res chain seq x y z
N MET A 1 55.97 -15.85 44.12
CA MET A 1 55.29 -16.01 45.43
C MET A 1 54.47 -14.74 45.62
N GLY A 2 53.20 -14.64 45.22
CA GLY A 2 52.01 -15.29 45.82
C GLY A 2 51.67 -14.55 47.13
N ALA A 3 50.53 -13.91 47.38
CA ALA A 3 49.24 -13.79 46.72
C ALA A 3 48.53 -12.57 47.32
N ASN A 4 47.69 -11.85 46.56
CA ASN A 4 46.56 -11.14 47.15
C ASN A 4 45.35 -11.33 46.23
N THR A 5 44.37 -12.01 46.80
CA THR A 5 43.20 -12.57 46.13
C THR A 5 42.19 -11.48 45.81
N SER A 6 41.96 -11.26 44.52
CA SER A 6 40.79 -10.57 43.99
C SER A 6 39.54 -11.45 44.18
N LYS A 7 38.76 -11.18 45.22
CA LYS A 7 37.34 -11.58 45.28
C LYS A 7 36.50 -10.31 45.24
N GLN A 8 35.97 -10.03 44.07
CA GLN A 8 34.98 -8.98 43.85
C GLN A 8 33.64 -9.47 44.41
N GLY A 9 33.10 -8.73 45.37
CA GLY A 9 31.81 -9.01 46.00
C GLY A 9 30.67 -9.00 44.98
N SER A 10 29.73 -9.91 45.17
CA SER A 10 28.70 -10.35 44.22
C SER A 10 27.52 -9.37 44.00
N ASN A 11 27.76 -8.06 43.93
CA ASN A 11 26.80 -7.06 43.43
C ASN A 11 27.60 -5.83 42.98
N GLY A 12 27.70 -5.61 41.67
CA GLY A 12 28.63 -4.67 41.03
C GLY A 12 28.29 -3.19 41.22
N GLU A 13 28.45 -2.66 42.43
CA GLU A 13 28.36 -1.23 42.70
C GLU A 13 29.73 -0.69 43.13
N TYR A 14 30.43 -0.02 42.21
CA TYR A 14 31.68 0.68 42.50
C TYR A 14 31.38 1.98 43.25
N GLN A 15 31.32 1.95 44.59
CA GLN A 15 31.21 3.17 45.39
C GLN A 15 32.59 3.81 45.62
N TRP A 16 32.87 4.88 44.88
CA TRP A 16 34.02 5.76 45.13
C TRP A 16 33.77 6.59 46.40
N LYS A 17 34.50 6.30 47.49
CA LYS A 17 34.54 7.15 48.68
C LYS A 17 35.73 8.10 48.59
N ALA A 18 35.48 9.37 48.29
CA ALA A 18 36.50 10.42 48.38
C ALA A 18 36.84 10.67 49.87
N SER A 19 38.13 10.70 50.21
CA SER A 19 38.60 10.73 51.61
C SER A 19 38.61 12.12 52.26
N ASN A 20 38.30 13.18 51.52
CA ASN A 20 38.29 14.56 52.02
C ASN A 20 36.91 15.19 51.77
N PRO A 21 36.42 16.08 52.65
CA PRO A 21 35.19 16.81 52.38
C PRO A 21 35.33 17.54 51.04
N PRO A 22 34.31 17.55 50.16
CA PRO A 22 34.41 18.18 48.86
C PRO A 22 34.58 19.70 49.02
N SER A 23 35.82 20.15 49.08
CA SER A 23 36.16 21.57 49.08
C SER A 23 36.21 22.03 47.63
N VAL A 24 35.19 22.76 47.21
CA VAL A 24 35.18 23.43 45.90
C VAL A 24 36.12 24.65 45.99
N SER A 25 36.94 24.87 44.97
CA SER A 25 37.84 26.03 44.94
C SER A 25 37.04 27.35 44.88
N LEU A 26 37.54 28.37 45.58
CA LEU A 26 36.91 29.70 45.62
C LEU A 26 36.72 30.31 44.22
N GLU A 27 37.65 30.06 43.30
CA GLU A 27 37.54 30.52 41.92
C GLU A 27 36.36 29.89 41.18
N VAL A 28 36.04 28.61 41.44
CA VAL A 28 34.88 27.94 40.85
C VAL A 28 33.58 28.45 41.46
N VAL A 29 33.58 28.79 42.76
CA VAL A 29 32.42 29.42 43.41
C VAL A 29 32.21 30.84 42.88
N ASP A 30 33.28 31.59 42.63
CA ASP A 30 33.22 32.93 42.05
C ASP A 30 32.82 32.90 40.56
N SER A 31 33.27 31.90 39.80
CA SER A 31 32.79 31.69 38.42
C SER A 31 31.31 31.31 38.40
N MET A 32 30.82 30.51 39.36
CA MET A 32 29.40 30.19 39.48
C MET A 32 28.55 31.38 39.96
N ARG A 33 29.10 32.29 40.79
CA ARG A 33 28.40 33.50 41.25
C ARG A 33 28.40 34.63 40.22
N SER A 34 29.48 34.76 39.45
CA SER A 34 29.59 35.73 38.36
C SER A 34 28.83 35.28 37.10
N THR A 35 28.72 33.96 36.87
CA THR A 35 27.93 33.39 35.78
C THR A 35 26.44 33.39 36.13
N LYS A 36 25.67 34.31 35.53
CA LYS A 36 24.20 34.32 35.61
C LYS A 36 23.51 33.35 34.65
N GLU A 37 24.29 32.55 33.92
CA GLU A 37 23.81 31.53 32.99
C GLU A 37 23.24 30.35 33.79
N THR A 38 21.97 30.50 34.17
CA THR A 38 21.16 29.45 34.79
C THR A 38 21.04 28.23 33.86
N ASP A 39 20.62 27.08 34.40
CA ASP A 39 20.37 25.86 33.61
C ASP A 39 19.52 26.09 32.34
N ALA A 40 18.58 27.05 32.40
CA ALA A 40 17.76 27.47 31.28
C ALA A 40 18.53 28.06 30.08
N SER A 41 19.63 28.80 30.30
CA SER A 41 20.40 29.37 29.18
C SER A 41 21.32 28.33 28.54
N ARG A 42 21.88 27.41 29.34
CA ARG A 42 22.58 26.22 28.84
C ARG A 42 21.67 25.32 28.01
N ALA A 43 20.44 25.09 28.47
CA ALA A 43 19.44 24.34 27.71
C ALA A 43 19.12 25.00 26.36
N ARG A 44 18.97 26.34 26.32
CA ARG A 44 18.75 27.09 25.08
C ARG A 44 19.92 27.02 24.11
N LEU A 45 21.15 27.10 24.59
CA LEU A 45 22.36 26.97 23.75
C LEU A 45 22.46 25.57 23.14
N ILE A 46 22.17 24.54 23.93
CA ILE A 46 22.12 23.15 23.44
C ILE A 46 21.01 23.00 22.40
N GLU A 47 19.82 23.53 22.68
CA GLU A 47 18.69 23.48 21.75
C GLU A 47 18.99 24.19 20.43
N GLN A 48 19.61 25.37 20.46
CA GLN A 48 20.06 26.08 19.25
C GLN A 48 21.07 25.25 18.44
N HIS A 49 22.02 24.60 19.11
CA HIS A 49 22.98 23.73 18.44
C HIS A 49 22.30 22.49 17.81
N ILE A 50 21.33 21.90 18.50
CA ILE A 50 20.52 20.80 17.96
C ILE A 50 19.72 21.28 16.74
N GLN A 51 19.04 22.42 16.83
CA GLN A 51 18.29 23.01 15.72
C GLN A 51 19.19 23.28 14.51
N ALA A 52 20.40 23.82 14.72
CA ALA A 52 21.37 24.04 13.67
C ALA A 52 21.76 22.72 12.98
N ARG A 53 22.08 21.69 13.75
CA ARG A 53 22.45 20.37 13.21
C ARG A 53 21.31 19.70 12.45
N VAL A 54 20.09 19.76 12.99
CA VAL A 54 18.90 19.23 12.32
C VAL A 54 18.64 19.98 11.01
N ALA A 55 18.77 21.31 11.00
CA ALA A 55 18.61 22.11 9.79
C ALA A 55 19.66 21.78 8.72
N GLU A 56 20.91 21.53 9.12
CA GLU A 56 21.96 21.08 8.21
C GLU A 56 21.67 19.70 7.62
N GLU A 57 21.24 18.74 8.44
CA GLU A 57 20.89 17.39 7.97
C GLU A 57 19.66 17.41 7.06
N LEU A 58 18.63 18.21 7.37
CA LEU A 58 17.46 18.39 6.49
C LEU A 58 17.86 18.99 5.14
N LYS A 59 18.75 20.00 5.12
CA LYS A 59 19.27 20.56 3.87
C LYS A 59 20.06 19.52 3.06
N LYS A 60 20.82 18.64 3.72
CA LYS A 60 21.53 17.53 3.04
C LYS A 60 20.54 16.52 2.45
N LEU A 61 19.49 16.16 3.19
CA LEU A 61 18.45 15.25 2.69
C LEU A 61 17.70 15.86 1.50
N GLN A 62 17.28 17.12 1.59
CA GLN A 62 16.60 17.81 0.49
C GLN A 62 17.45 17.86 -0.78
N LYS A 63 18.77 18.08 -0.66
CA LYS A 63 19.69 18.01 -1.80
C LYS A 63 19.72 16.62 -2.41
N LYS A 64 19.90 15.57 -1.60
CA LYS A 64 19.87 14.18 -2.06
C LYS A 64 18.55 13.80 -2.72
N GLU A 65 17.43 14.25 -2.17
CA GLU A 65 16.10 14.05 -2.75
C GLU A 65 15.98 14.76 -4.10
N SER A 66 16.41 16.02 -4.20
CA SER A 66 16.39 16.75 -5.47
C SER A 66 17.30 16.12 -6.54
N GLU A 67 18.48 15.63 -6.15
CA GLU A 67 19.40 14.91 -7.04
C GLU A 67 18.80 13.57 -7.46
N ALA A 68 18.20 12.81 -6.54
CA ALA A 68 17.53 11.56 -6.84
C ALA A 68 16.31 11.76 -7.75
N LEU A 69 15.53 12.82 -7.54
CA LEU A 69 14.42 13.21 -8.42
C LEU A 69 14.91 13.61 -9.80
N ASN A 70 15.99 14.39 -9.90
CA ASN A 70 16.58 14.75 -11.19
C ASN A 70 17.11 13.51 -11.92
N VAL A 71 17.82 12.62 -11.23
CA VAL A 71 18.30 11.35 -11.80
C VAL A 71 17.13 10.46 -12.23
N ALA A 72 16.05 10.41 -11.45
CA ALA A 72 14.84 9.69 -11.84
C ALA A 72 14.21 10.34 -13.08
N HIS A 73 14.13 11.66 -13.14
CA HIS A 73 13.63 12.40 -14.28
C HIS A 73 14.49 12.16 -15.54
N ASP A 74 15.81 12.18 -15.41
CA ASP A 74 16.74 11.88 -16.51
C ASP A 74 16.62 10.42 -16.96
N LYS A 75 16.46 9.48 -16.01
CA LYS A 75 16.20 8.07 -16.33
C LYS A 75 14.85 7.88 -17.00
N MET A 76 13.82 8.61 -16.58
CA MET A 76 12.51 8.59 -17.23
C MET A 76 12.59 9.20 -18.62
N ALA A 77 13.24 10.35 -18.80
CA ALA A 77 13.45 10.98 -20.10
C ALA A 77 14.30 10.10 -21.03
N ALA A 78 15.36 9.47 -20.52
CA ALA A 78 16.16 8.51 -21.27
C ALA A 78 15.37 7.22 -21.57
N ALA A 79 14.58 6.72 -20.63
CA ALA A 79 13.69 5.59 -20.85
C ALA A 79 12.55 5.93 -21.81
N GLU A 80 12.06 7.17 -21.84
CA GLU A 80 11.11 7.70 -22.83
C GLU A 80 11.75 7.72 -24.22
N SER A 81 12.99 8.20 -24.31
CA SER A 81 13.79 8.24 -25.54
C SER A 81 14.26 6.85 -26.02
N ALA A 82 14.32 5.85 -25.13
CA ALA A 82 14.64 4.47 -25.46
C ALA A 82 13.38 3.64 -25.81
N SER A 83 12.21 4.04 -25.30
CA SER A 83 10.91 3.45 -25.66
C SER A 83 10.26 4.06 -26.91
N THR A 84 10.88 5.07 -27.53
CA THR A 84 10.45 5.58 -28.84
C THR A 84 10.77 4.64 -30.02
N ASP A 85 11.31 3.45 -29.78
CA ASP A 85 11.45 2.41 -30.82
C ASP A 85 10.56 1.17 -30.59
N ASP A 86 9.70 1.12 -29.55
CA ASP A 86 8.64 0.09 -29.49
C ASP A 86 7.41 0.40 -28.61
N ASP A 87 7.39 1.39 -27.69
CA ASP A 87 6.19 1.55 -26.83
C ASP A 87 6.01 2.89 -26.06
N LYS A 88 6.43 4.03 -26.62
CA LYS A 88 6.03 5.37 -26.12
C LYS A 88 5.89 6.39 -27.25
N THR A 89 4.73 6.39 -27.89
CA THR A 89 4.06 7.68 -28.11
C THR A 89 3.16 7.87 -26.91
N GLY A 90 3.22 9.05 -26.27
CA GLY A 90 2.38 9.33 -25.11
C GLY A 90 0.94 8.91 -25.39
N THR A 91 0.29 8.32 -24.40
CA THR A 91 -1.15 8.04 -24.37
C THR A 91 -1.92 9.35 -24.54
N THR A 92 -1.96 9.85 -25.76
CA THR A 92 -2.83 10.92 -26.19
C THR A 92 -4.25 10.38 -26.11
N SER A 93 -5.23 11.24 -25.84
CA SER A 93 -6.64 10.84 -25.81
C SER A 93 -7.08 10.14 -27.11
N PHE A 94 -6.35 10.36 -28.21
CA PHE A 94 -6.58 9.75 -29.50
C PHE A 94 -6.12 8.29 -29.56
N SER A 95 -4.90 7.95 -29.11
CA SER A 95 -4.42 6.56 -29.09
C SER A 95 -5.21 5.71 -28.10
N LEU A 96 -5.52 6.26 -26.92
CA LEU A 96 -6.42 5.63 -25.96
C LEU A 96 -7.83 5.42 -26.53
N GLY A 97 -8.34 6.37 -27.31
CA GLY A 97 -9.63 6.25 -27.99
C GLY A 97 -9.64 5.09 -28.99
N SER A 98 -8.61 4.99 -29.84
CA SER A 98 -8.48 3.88 -30.79
C SER A 98 -8.32 2.53 -30.10
N GLU A 99 -7.54 2.45 -29.02
CA GLU A 99 -7.38 1.21 -28.25
C GLU A 99 -8.68 0.80 -27.57
N VAL A 100 -9.44 1.75 -27.01
CA VAL A 100 -10.75 1.50 -26.40
C VAL A 100 -11.75 1.02 -27.46
N ASP A 101 -11.74 1.60 -28.66
CA ASP A 101 -12.64 1.18 -29.73
C ASP A 101 -12.24 -0.19 -30.29
N GLU A 102 -10.94 -0.51 -30.37
CA GLU A 102 -10.47 -1.85 -30.71
C GLU A 102 -10.86 -2.89 -29.63
N LEU A 103 -10.76 -2.52 -28.34
CA LEU A 103 -11.23 -3.33 -27.23
C LEU A 103 -12.74 -3.54 -27.27
N ARG A 104 -13.52 -2.49 -27.57
CA ARG A 104 -14.96 -2.60 -27.79
C ARG A 104 -15.27 -3.53 -28.95
N GLN A 105 -14.55 -3.43 -30.06
CA GLN A 105 -14.73 -4.31 -31.21
C GLN A 105 -14.39 -5.77 -30.86
N LYS A 106 -13.32 -6.01 -30.10
CA LYS A 106 -12.95 -7.34 -29.59
C LYS A 106 -13.98 -7.89 -28.60
N LEU A 107 -14.60 -7.03 -27.78
CA LEU A 107 -15.66 -7.42 -26.85
C LEU A 107 -17.00 -7.64 -27.56
N GLU A 108 -17.30 -6.88 -28.61
CA GLU A 108 -18.47 -7.08 -29.46
C GLU A 108 -18.36 -8.37 -30.29
N GLN A 109 -17.16 -8.68 -30.79
CA GLN A 109 -16.85 -9.99 -31.39
C GLN A 109 -16.96 -11.13 -30.36
N ARG A 110 -16.76 -10.84 -29.07
CA ARG A 110 -16.96 -11.77 -27.95
C ARG A 110 -18.34 -11.64 -27.28
N LYS A 111 -19.32 -10.93 -27.87
CA LYS A 111 -20.59 -10.56 -27.19
C LYS A 111 -21.54 -11.71 -26.90
N THR A 112 -21.12 -12.95 -27.06
CA THR A 112 -21.91 -14.12 -26.69
C THR A 112 -21.04 -15.13 -25.93
N ILE A 113 -20.46 -14.70 -24.80
CA ILE A 113 -19.71 -15.59 -23.89
C ILE A 113 -20.55 -16.82 -23.45
N ARG A 114 -21.88 -16.79 -23.59
CA ARG A 114 -22.70 -17.95 -23.98
C ARG A 114 -24.08 -17.41 -24.37
N GLU A 115 -24.46 -17.52 -25.64
CA GLU A 115 -25.89 -17.55 -25.97
C GLU A 115 -26.50 -18.70 -25.16
N MET A 116 -27.45 -18.37 -24.28
CA MET A 116 -28.32 -19.41 -23.76
C MET A 116 -29.04 -20.02 -24.97
N PRO A 117 -29.21 -21.35 -25.03
CA PRO A 117 -29.92 -21.94 -26.14
C PRO A 117 -31.32 -21.31 -26.21
N ALA A 118 -31.75 -20.93 -27.42
CA ALA A 118 -32.99 -20.21 -27.65
C ALA A 118 -34.22 -20.93 -27.05
N GLU A 119 -34.14 -22.25 -26.92
CA GLU A 119 -35.15 -23.11 -26.27
C GLU A 119 -35.32 -22.82 -24.77
N LEU A 120 -34.25 -22.44 -24.08
CA LEU A 120 -34.33 -22.11 -22.65
C LEU A 120 -34.88 -20.69 -22.43
N ASP A 121 -34.54 -19.76 -23.33
CA ASP A 121 -35.03 -18.39 -23.29
C ASP A 121 -36.52 -18.32 -23.64
N SER A 122 -36.99 -19.16 -24.58
CA SER A 122 -38.43 -19.29 -24.85
C SER A 122 -39.17 -19.91 -23.66
N ALA A 123 -38.69 -21.01 -23.09
CA ALA A 123 -39.30 -21.63 -21.91
C ALA A 123 -39.33 -20.67 -20.71
N ARG A 124 -38.27 -19.87 -20.51
CA ARG A 124 -38.24 -18.80 -19.51
C ARG A 124 -39.30 -17.74 -19.78
N SER A 125 -39.46 -17.31 -21.02
CA SER A 125 -40.47 -16.32 -21.41
C SER A 125 -41.90 -16.84 -21.19
N ASP A 126 -42.13 -18.13 -21.39
CA ASP A 126 -43.43 -18.80 -21.21
C ASP A 126 -43.83 -18.87 -19.74
N VAL A 127 -42.88 -19.22 -18.86
CA VAL A 127 -43.07 -19.15 -17.41
C VAL A 127 -43.40 -17.72 -16.98
N ILE A 128 -42.63 -16.73 -17.45
CA ILE A 128 -42.86 -15.33 -17.09
C ILE A 128 -44.23 -14.84 -17.59
N ARG A 129 -44.64 -15.26 -18.79
CA ARG A 129 -45.93 -14.92 -19.37
C ARG A 129 -47.07 -15.54 -18.57
N CYS A 130 -47.02 -16.84 -18.28
CA CYS A 130 -48.04 -17.51 -17.48
C CYS A 130 -48.15 -16.89 -16.07
N LEU A 131 -47.02 -16.62 -15.42
CA LEU A 131 -47.02 -16.02 -14.08
C LEU A 131 -47.56 -14.59 -14.07
N ARG A 132 -47.38 -13.81 -15.15
CA ARG A 132 -47.99 -12.48 -15.29
C ARG A 132 -49.49 -12.53 -15.55
N GLU A 133 -49.95 -13.55 -16.27
CA GLU A 133 -51.39 -13.77 -16.51
C GLU A 133 -52.09 -14.30 -15.25
N HIS A 134 -51.37 -15.06 -14.42
CA HIS A 134 -51.86 -15.70 -13.19
C HIS A 134 -51.14 -15.22 -11.91
N ASP A 135 -51.01 -13.89 -11.73
CA ASP A 135 -50.30 -13.25 -10.61
C ASP A 135 -50.73 -13.75 -9.20
N ARG A 136 -51.99 -14.15 -9.05
CA ARG A 136 -52.56 -14.60 -7.76
C ARG A 136 -52.67 -16.12 -7.64
N ARG A 137 -52.32 -16.87 -8.69
CA ARG A 137 -52.44 -18.33 -8.76
C ARG A 137 -51.22 -18.94 -9.46
N PRO A 138 -50.04 -18.90 -8.84
CA PRO A 138 -48.81 -19.42 -9.45
C PRO A 138 -48.81 -20.95 -9.65
N LEU A 139 -49.74 -21.67 -9.01
CA LEU A 139 -49.89 -23.12 -9.16
C LEU A 139 -50.48 -23.52 -10.51
N ASP A 140 -51.13 -22.62 -11.24
CA ASP A 140 -51.69 -22.90 -12.56
C ASP A 140 -50.58 -23.04 -13.62
N CYS A 141 -49.41 -22.43 -13.39
CA CYS A 141 -48.25 -22.39 -14.30
C CYS A 141 -47.22 -23.50 -14.07
N TRP A 142 -47.63 -24.64 -13.51
CA TRP A 142 -46.70 -25.70 -13.11
C TRP A 142 -46.06 -26.41 -14.31
N GLN A 143 -46.78 -26.54 -15.43
CA GLN A 143 -46.32 -27.24 -16.61
C GLN A 143 -45.18 -26.48 -17.31
N GLU A 144 -45.25 -25.16 -17.37
CA GLU A 144 -44.21 -24.26 -17.91
C GLU A 144 -42.98 -24.28 -17.02
N VAL A 145 -43.18 -24.36 -15.70
CA VAL A 145 -42.07 -24.46 -14.74
C VAL A 145 -41.36 -25.82 -14.87
N GLU A 146 -42.09 -26.90 -15.12
CA GLU A 146 -41.49 -28.22 -15.36
C GLU A 146 -40.71 -28.29 -16.67
N SER A 147 -41.22 -27.70 -17.75
CA SER A 147 -40.49 -27.64 -19.03
C SER A 147 -39.22 -26.81 -18.92
N PHE A 148 -39.25 -25.67 -18.22
CA PHE A 148 -38.06 -24.88 -17.92
C PHE A 148 -37.03 -25.66 -17.09
N LYS A 149 -37.48 -26.37 -16.03
CA LYS A 149 -36.60 -27.21 -15.20
C LYS A 149 -35.97 -28.35 -16.00
N ALA A 150 -36.70 -28.96 -16.94
CA ALA A 150 -36.17 -30.00 -17.79
C ALA A 150 -35.03 -29.47 -18.68
N GLY A 151 -35.23 -28.32 -19.33
CA GLY A 151 -34.19 -27.69 -20.14
C GLY A 151 -32.96 -27.26 -19.33
N VAL A 152 -33.14 -26.76 -18.11
CA VAL A 152 -32.02 -26.38 -17.23
C VAL A 152 -31.21 -27.61 -16.84
N ARG A 153 -31.86 -28.72 -16.50
CA ARG A 153 -31.17 -29.98 -16.14
C ARG A 153 -30.33 -30.52 -17.29
N GLU A 154 -30.78 -30.39 -18.53
CA GLU A 154 -30.01 -30.82 -19.70
C GLU A 154 -28.78 -29.93 -19.90
N LEU A 155 -28.93 -28.62 -19.75
CA LEU A 155 -27.82 -27.66 -19.83
C LEU A 155 -26.80 -27.90 -18.71
N GLU A 156 -27.27 -28.16 -17.49
CA GLU A 156 -26.45 -28.49 -16.33
C GLU A 156 -25.67 -29.79 -16.57
N ARG A 157 -26.30 -30.85 -17.06
CA ARG A 157 -25.61 -32.11 -17.40
C ARG A 157 -24.50 -31.88 -18.41
N ARG A 158 -24.81 -31.20 -19.53
CA ARG A 158 -23.83 -30.86 -20.56
C ARG A 158 -22.68 -30.01 -20.03
N TRP A 159 -22.97 -29.10 -19.10
CA TRP A 159 -21.94 -28.29 -18.45
C TRP A 159 -21.06 -29.11 -17.51
N VAL A 160 -21.66 -29.96 -16.66
CA VAL A 160 -20.94 -30.86 -15.76
C VAL A 160 -20.03 -31.78 -16.58
N ASP A 161 -20.55 -32.44 -17.62
CA ASP A 161 -19.77 -33.34 -18.48
C ASP A 161 -18.55 -32.64 -19.10
N LYS A 162 -18.71 -31.37 -19.51
CA LYS A 162 -17.62 -30.55 -20.06
C LYS A 162 -16.57 -30.12 -19.03
N VAL A 163 -16.95 -29.99 -17.76
CA VAL A 163 -16.05 -29.55 -16.67
C VAL A 163 -15.35 -30.73 -16.01
N THR A 164 -15.98 -31.91 -16.00
CA THR A 164 -15.41 -33.14 -15.42
C THR A 164 -14.59 -33.97 -16.41
N SER A 165 -14.72 -33.71 -17.72
CA SER A 165 -13.87 -34.29 -18.77
C SER A 165 -12.63 -33.46 -19.03
#